data_AF-A0A4U8T6J6-F1
#
_entry.id   AF-A0A4U8T6J6-F1
#
_cell.length_a   1.000
_cell.length_b   1.000
_cell.length_c   1.000
_cell.angle_alpha   90.00
_cell.angle_beta   90.00
_cell.angle_gamma   90.00
#
_symmetry.space_group_name_H-M   'P 1'
#
loop_
_entity.id
_entity.type
_entity.pdbx_description
1 polymer ?
#
loop_
_entity_poly.entity_id
_entity_poly.type
_entity_poly.pdbx_seq_one_letter_code
_entity_poly.pdbx_strand_id
1 'polypeptide(L)'
;MDRLYAIATTSNVEERGLIGICGVCLLQSYQMIAEMQEYPFGSPPSNRGYFFDIAFHQNPFNSFSSRFPLLAQRLQDSMRFFDLPYLQGENRLSRYRRSLYAMSLAMLPQYQWYIVNFTDERDSMRNMIHSLFSYQHGALFMYVVVRSDASGTRRTAHAEPILRTENGLVIIPTNAPNHTREQFEALLQPINSVDEVLYRLTLDGARQIYSLGIYQISGIYENPFNTMITQSNCSGDGEHRRGDRGIFSSTLINQCASGRCSLQ
;
A
#
# COMPACT_ATOMS: atom_id res chain seq x y z
N MET A 1 6.60 6.49 15.41
CA MET A 1 5.18 6.71 15.71
C MET A 1 4.70 8.03 15.10
N ASP A 2 5.37 9.16 15.40
CA ASP A 2 5.05 10.52 14.90
C ASP A 2 4.91 10.59 13.37
N ARG A 3 5.75 9.84 12.66
CA ARG A 3 5.73 9.79 11.19
C ARG A 3 4.45 9.18 10.63
N LEU A 4 3.98 8.07 11.19
CA LEU A 4 2.74 7.42 10.75
C LEU A 4 1.52 8.29 11.03
N TYR A 5 1.50 8.96 12.19
CA TYR A 5 0.48 9.94 12.54
C TYR A 5 0.45 11.12 11.54
N ALA A 6 1.61 11.68 11.21
CA ALA A 6 1.72 12.77 10.23
C ALA A 6 1.24 12.35 8.83
N ILE A 7 1.57 11.14 8.40
CA ILE A 7 1.04 10.56 7.15
C ILE A 7 -0.49 10.45 7.22
N ALA A 8 -1.03 9.88 8.30
CA ALA A 8 -2.47 9.63 8.45
C ALA A 8 -3.31 10.92 8.47
N THR A 9 -2.74 12.01 9.00
CA THR A 9 -3.35 13.35 9.08
C THR A 9 -3.04 14.24 7.87
N THR A 10 -2.24 13.77 6.91
CA THR A 10 -2.12 14.40 5.58
C THR A 10 -3.34 14.03 4.75
N SER A 11 -4.47 14.64 5.08
CA SER A 11 -5.75 14.48 4.40
C SER A 11 -6.62 15.71 4.62
N ASN A 12 -7.36 16.14 3.60
CA ASN A 12 -8.35 17.20 3.74
C ASN A 12 -9.76 16.58 3.81
N VAL A 13 -10.52 16.90 4.86
CA VAL A 13 -11.90 16.42 5.07
C VAL A 13 -12.85 16.94 3.99
N GLU A 14 -12.55 18.12 3.44
CA GLU A 14 -13.40 18.81 2.45
C GLU A 14 -13.16 18.30 1.02
N GLU A 15 -11.95 17.83 0.72
CA GLU A 15 -11.59 17.27 -0.58
C GLU A 15 -11.52 15.75 -0.51
N ARG A 16 -12.59 15.08 -0.96
CA ARG A 16 -12.53 13.65 -1.26
C ARG A 16 -11.75 13.44 -2.56
N GLY A 17 -10.42 13.55 -2.49
CA GLY A 17 -9.54 13.12 -3.57
C GLY A 17 -9.79 11.63 -3.86
N LEU A 18 -10.31 11.34 -5.05
CA LEU A 18 -10.63 9.98 -5.51
C LEU A 18 -9.72 9.63 -6.69
N ILE A 19 -8.41 9.54 -6.43
CA ILE A 19 -7.50 8.88 -7.36
C ILE A 19 -7.27 7.46 -6.84
N GLY A 20 -7.69 6.47 -7.63
CA GLY A 20 -7.59 5.06 -7.29
C GLY A 20 -8.63 4.56 -6.28
N ILE A 21 -8.57 3.25 -6.01
CA ILE A 21 -9.45 2.57 -5.06
C ILE A 21 -9.23 3.14 -3.65
N CYS A 22 -10.32 3.38 -2.91
CA CYS A 22 -10.32 3.98 -1.56
C CYS A 22 -9.71 5.39 -1.44
N GLY A 23 -9.20 5.99 -2.52
CA GLY A 23 -8.62 7.33 -2.52
C GLY A 23 -7.47 7.48 -1.52
N VAL A 24 -7.56 8.50 -0.65
CA VAL A 24 -6.49 8.89 0.28
C VAL A 24 -5.95 7.74 1.13
N CYS A 25 -6.83 6.89 1.70
CA CYS A 25 -6.38 5.82 2.59
C CYS A 25 -5.51 4.77 1.88
N LEU A 26 -5.74 4.50 0.59
CA LEU A 26 -4.89 3.60 -0.17
C LEU A 26 -3.53 4.23 -0.47
N LEU A 27 -3.51 5.51 -0.89
CA LEU A 27 -2.26 6.23 -1.12
C LEU A 27 -1.41 6.31 0.17
N GLN A 28 -2.04 6.62 1.30
CA GLN A 28 -1.38 6.62 2.60
C GLN A 28 -0.89 5.23 3.01
N SER A 29 -1.66 4.17 2.73
CA SER A 29 -1.20 2.79 2.97
C SER A 29 0.09 2.49 2.21
N TYR A 30 0.16 2.80 0.91
CA TYR A 30 1.38 2.60 0.13
C TYR A 30 2.55 3.42 0.67
N GLN A 31 2.31 4.67 1.07
CA GLN A 31 3.29 5.55 1.67
C GLN A 31 3.86 4.98 2.98
N MET A 32 3.02 4.48 3.88
CA MET A 32 3.45 3.87 5.14
C MET A 32 4.22 2.56 4.89
N ILE A 33 3.72 1.71 3.99
CA ILE A 33 4.38 0.46 3.61
C ILE A 33 5.77 0.73 3.02
N ALA A 34 5.86 1.68 2.09
CA ALA A 34 7.13 2.06 1.48
C ALA A 34 8.14 2.55 2.51
N GLU A 35 7.73 3.43 3.43
CA GLU A 35 8.64 3.95 4.45
C GLU A 35 9.06 2.89 5.47
N MET A 36 8.17 1.97 5.87
CA MET A 36 8.54 0.85 6.76
C MET A 36 9.52 -0.13 6.10
N GLN A 37 9.42 -0.33 4.79
CA GLN A 37 10.31 -1.22 4.04
C GLN A 37 11.67 -0.56 3.71
N GLU A 38 11.67 0.72 3.35
CA GLU A 38 12.89 1.45 2.97
C GLU A 38 13.72 1.89 4.19
N TYR A 39 13.06 2.21 5.30
CA TYR A 39 13.69 2.73 6.51
C TYR A 39 13.37 1.88 7.75
N PRO A 40 13.69 0.57 7.77
CA PRO A 40 13.35 -0.31 8.88
C PRO A 40 14.07 0.07 10.18
N PHE A 41 15.27 0.67 10.08
CA PHE A 41 16.11 1.07 11.21
C PHE A 41 16.55 2.54 11.16
N GLY A 42 16.02 3.33 10.21
CA GLY A 42 16.43 4.70 9.94
C GLY A 42 15.26 5.69 9.97
N SER A 43 15.57 6.98 9.95
CA SER A 43 14.57 8.03 9.86
C SER A 43 14.40 8.46 8.39
N PRO A 44 13.17 8.43 7.84
CA PRO A 44 12.91 9.01 6.53
C PRO A 44 13.22 10.52 6.51
N PRO A 45 13.48 11.12 5.35
CA PRO A 45 13.70 12.56 5.23
C PRO A 45 12.58 13.41 5.86
N SER A 46 12.95 14.52 6.50
CA SER A 46 12.01 15.44 7.13
C SER A 46 11.05 16.06 6.10
N ASN A 47 9.74 16.01 6.37
CA ASN A 47 8.61 16.52 5.57
C ASN A 47 8.39 15.93 4.17
N ARG A 48 9.37 15.25 3.59
CA ARG A 48 9.20 14.58 2.29
C ARG A 48 8.84 13.11 2.50
N GLY A 49 7.63 12.73 2.09
CA GLY A 49 7.23 11.32 2.02
C GLY A 49 7.67 10.67 0.71
N TYR A 50 7.63 9.34 0.68
CA TYR A 50 7.95 8.51 -0.48
C TYR A 50 7.13 8.90 -1.73
N PHE A 51 5.81 9.02 -1.61
CA PHE A 51 4.90 9.36 -2.71
C PHE A 51 4.42 10.81 -2.69
N PHE A 52 4.22 11.38 -1.50
CA PHE A 52 3.67 12.73 -1.34
C PHE A 52 4.38 13.49 -0.22
N ASP A 53 4.21 14.80 -0.20
CA ASP A 53 4.74 15.65 0.86
C ASP A 53 3.81 15.59 2.07
N ILE A 54 4.39 15.34 3.25
CA ILE A 54 3.60 15.13 4.48
C ILE A 54 3.30 16.49 5.07
N ALA A 55 2.01 16.82 5.11
CA ALA A 55 1.53 18.11 5.55
C ALA A 55 0.14 17.97 6.17
N PHE A 56 0.00 18.46 7.40
CA PHE A 56 -1.23 18.40 8.15
C PHE A 56 -2.40 19.04 7.37
N HIS A 57 -3.52 18.31 7.28
CA HIS A 57 -4.75 18.75 6.61
C HIS A 57 -4.63 19.10 5.12
N GLN A 58 -3.57 18.64 4.44
CA GLN A 58 -3.43 18.80 3.00
C GLN A 58 -3.83 17.54 2.25
N ASN A 59 -4.47 17.73 1.09
CA ASN A 59 -4.79 16.63 0.20
C ASN A 59 -3.48 16.03 -0.38
N PRO A 60 -3.14 14.76 -0.08
CA PRO A 60 -1.88 14.16 -0.51
C PRO A 60 -1.80 14.01 -2.03
N PHE A 61 -2.93 14.03 -2.73
CA PHE A 61 -2.96 13.92 -4.19
C PHE A 61 -2.38 15.15 -4.89
N ASN A 62 -2.32 16.32 -4.24
CA ASN A 62 -1.75 17.53 -4.83
C ASN A 62 -0.26 17.37 -5.10
N SER A 63 0.51 16.99 -4.07
CA SER A 63 1.95 16.74 -4.22
C SER A 63 2.23 15.43 -4.94
N PHE A 64 1.43 14.38 -4.73
CA PHE A 64 1.58 13.12 -5.47
C PHE A 64 1.43 13.29 -6.98
N SER A 65 0.39 13.97 -7.45
CA SER A 65 0.15 14.16 -8.89
C SER A 65 1.17 15.09 -9.52
N SER A 66 1.67 16.07 -8.77
CA SER A 66 2.78 16.93 -9.21
C SER A 66 4.09 16.16 -9.37
N ARG A 67 4.41 15.28 -8.40
CA ARG A 67 5.67 14.51 -8.37
C ARG A 67 5.66 13.29 -9.28
N PHE A 68 4.51 12.64 -9.42
CA PHE A 68 4.35 11.36 -10.13
C PHE A 68 3.10 11.37 -11.03
N PRO A 69 3.00 12.29 -12.03
CA PRO A 69 1.80 12.49 -12.82
C PRO A 69 1.35 11.23 -13.57
N LEU A 70 2.30 10.44 -14.10
CA LEU A 70 1.99 9.18 -14.80
C LEU A 70 1.42 8.11 -13.85
N LEU A 71 1.90 8.08 -12.60
CA LEU A 71 1.42 7.12 -11.60
C LEU A 71 0.03 7.52 -11.11
N ALA A 72 -0.22 8.82 -10.89
CA ALA A 72 -1.53 9.35 -10.60
C ALA A 72 -2.54 9.04 -11.71
N GLN A 73 -2.16 9.29 -12.96
CA GLN A 73 -2.96 8.92 -14.13
C GLN A 73 -3.23 7.42 -14.17
N ARG A 74 -2.23 6.57 -13.90
CA ARG A 74 -2.40 5.11 -13.88
C ARG A 74 -3.40 4.63 -12.84
N LEU A 75 -3.38 5.21 -11.63
CA LEU A 75 -4.36 4.92 -10.59
C LEU A 75 -5.76 5.38 -10.99
N GLN A 76 -5.88 6.55 -11.62
CA GLN A 76 -7.14 7.07 -12.12
C GLN A 76 -7.72 6.20 -13.25
N ASP A 77 -6.90 5.81 -14.22
CA ASP A 77 -7.31 4.95 -15.32
C ASP A 77 -7.74 3.56 -14.84
N SER A 78 -7.11 3.05 -13.77
CA SER A 78 -7.50 1.78 -13.16
C SER A 78 -8.90 1.82 -12.52
N MET A 79 -9.45 3.01 -12.24
CA MET A 79 -10.84 3.16 -11.80
C MET A 79 -11.84 2.96 -12.94
N ARG A 80 -11.46 3.25 -14.19
CA ARG A 80 -12.34 3.07 -15.36
C ARG A 80 -12.74 1.61 -15.57
N PHE A 81 -11.98 0.66 -15.05
CA PHE A 81 -12.38 -0.76 -15.07
C PHE A 81 -13.72 -1.00 -14.38
N PHE A 82 -14.12 -0.18 -13.41
CA PHE A 82 -15.41 -0.31 -12.74
C PHE A 82 -16.60 0.08 -13.63
N ASP A 83 -16.38 0.88 -14.67
CA ASP A 83 -17.41 1.34 -15.60
C ASP A 83 -17.63 0.37 -16.77
N LEU A 84 -16.75 -0.62 -16.96
CA LEU A 84 -16.85 -1.61 -18.03
C LEU A 84 -17.87 -2.72 -17.68
N PRO A 85 -18.54 -3.34 -18.67
CA PRO A 85 -19.33 -4.55 -18.43
C PRO A 85 -18.49 -5.67 -17.79
N TYR A 86 -19.10 -6.53 -16.97
CA TYR A 86 -18.39 -7.69 -16.41
C TYR A 86 -18.04 -8.67 -17.53
N LEU A 87 -16.81 -9.20 -17.47
CA LEU A 87 -16.42 -10.36 -18.28
C LEU A 87 -17.17 -11.61 -17.78
N GLN A 88 -17.24 -12.65 -18.61
CA GLN A 88 -17.84 -13.93 -18.19
C GLN A 88 -17.14 -14.46 -16.94
N GLY A 89 -17.91 -14.76 -15.88
CA GLY A 89 -17.38 -15.21 -14.59
C GLY A 89 -16.76 -14.11 -13.71
N GLU A 90 -16.71 -12.86 -14.18
CA GLU A 90 -16.32 -11.71 -13.37
C GLU A 90 -17.53 -11.22 -12.56
N ASN A 91 -17.28 -10.92 -11.29
CA ASN A 91 -18.19 -10.18 -10.42
C ASN A 91 -17.48 -8.96 -9.83
N ARG A 92 -18.24 -8.11 -9.12
CA ARG A 92 -17.72 -6.90 -8.46
C ARG A 92 -16.48 -7.17 -7.60
N LEU A 93 -16.50 -8.25 -6.82
CA LEU A 93 -15.42 -8.62 -5.90
C LEU A 93 -14.14 -8.98 -6.64
N SER A 94 -14.26 -9.85 -7.66
CA SER A 94 -13.14 -10.28 -8.50
C SER A 94 -12.52 -9.12 -9.28
N ARG A 95 -13.34 -8.19 -9.77
CA ARG A 95 -12.87 -6.95 -10.40
C ARG A 95 -12.10 -6.08 -9.41
N TYR A 96 -12.70 -5.85 -8.24
CA TYR A 96 -12.11 -5.02 -7.20
C TYR A 96 -10.75 -5.57 -6.76
N ARG A 97 -10.67 -6.89 -6.54
CA ARG A 97 -9.43 -7.62 -6.26
C ARG A 97 -8.36 -7.38 -7.33
N ARG A 98 -8.71 -7.54 -8.62
CA ARG A 98 -7.77 -7.37 -9.73
C ARG A 98 -7.31 -5.93 -9.90
N SER A 99 -8.23 -4.96 -9.81
CA SER A 99 -7.91 -3.54 -9.94
C SER A 99 -7.01 -3.07 -8.80
N LEU A 100 -7.29 -3.49 -7.56
CA LEU A 100 -6.45 -3.16 -6.41
C LEU A 100 -5.05 -3.77 -6.55
N TYR A 101 -4.96 -5.05 -6.93
CA TYR A 101 -3.68 -5.70 -7.20
C TYR A 101 -2.85 -4.98 -8.26
N ALA A 102 -3.47 -4.58 -9.37
CA ALA A 102 -2.81 -3.81 -10.43
C ALA A 102 -2.33 -2.44 -9.95
N MET A 103 -3.09 -1.76 -9.10
CA MET A 103 -2.68 -0.51 -8.46
C MET A 103 -1.48 -0.73 -7.52
N SER A 104 -1.49 -1.82 -6.74
CA SER A 104 -0.39 -2.14 -5.82
C SER A 104 0.91 -2.42 -6.56
N LEU A 105 0.85 -3.19 -7.65
CA LEU A 105 1.99 -3.42 -8.54
C LEU A 105 2.51 -2.13 -9.19
N ALA A 106 1.62 -1.19 -9.55
CA ALA A 106 2.04 0.08 -10.12
C ALA A 106 2.74 0.99 -9.10
N MET A 107 2.23 1.02 -7.86
CA MET A 107 2.74 1.90 -6.79
C MET A 107 4.05 1.37 -6.21
N LEU A 108 4.12 0.06 -5.99
CA LEU A 108 5.19 -0.60 -5.28
C LEU A 108 5.68 -1.83 -6.06
N PRO A 109 6.20 -1.62 -7.29
CA PRO A 109 6.59 -2.70 -8.20
C PRO A 109 7.80 -3.50 -7.72
N GLN A 110 8.60 -2.93 -6.82
CA GLN A 110 9.78 -3.59 -6.28
C GLN A 110 9.43 -4.62 -5.21
N TYR A 111 8.19 -4.72 -4.74
CA TYR A 111 7.80 -5.69 -3.71
C TYR A 111 6.90 -6.78 -4.29
N GLN A 112 6.96 -7.98 -3.75
CA GLN A 112 5.99 -9.02 -4.11
C GLN A 112 4.69 -8.79 -3.36
N TRP A 113 3.59 -8.83 -4.13
CA TRP A 113 2.25 -8.74 -3.61
C TRP A 113 1.58 -10.10 -3.72
N TYR A 114 1.14 -10.63 -2.58
CA TYR A 114 0.36 -11.86 -2.52
C TYR A 114 -1.03 -11.56 -2.00
N ILE A 115 -2.05 -12.03 -2.71
CA ILE A 115 -3.43 -11.91 -2.26
C ILE A 115 -3.69 -13.08 -1.31
N VAL A 116 -3.82 -12.79 -0.01
CA VAL A 116 -4.16 -13.84 0.98
C VAL A 116 -5.53 -14.40 0.62
N ASN A 117 -6.55 -13.54 0.59
CA ASN A 117 -7.84 -13.78 -0.07
C ASN A 117 -8.63 -12.45 -0.14
N PHE A 118 -9.73 -12.43 -0.89
CA PHE A 118 -10.73 -11.35 -0.93
C PHE A 118 -12.13 -11.97 -0.96
N THR A 119 -12.91 -11.74 0.09
CA THR A 119 -14.19 -12.43 0.31
C THR A 119 -15.27 -11.50 0.86
N ASP A 120 -16.53 -11.85 0.64
CA ASP A 120 -17.72 -11.33 1.32
C ASP A 120 -18.33 -12.35 2.31
N GLU A 121 -17.72 -13.54 2.45
CA GLU A 121 -18.17 -14.58 3.36
C GLU A 121 -17.54 -14.43 4.76
N ARG A 122 -18.38 -14.38 5.80
CA ARG A 122 -17.95 -14.12 7.19
C ARG A 122 -16.93 -15.12 7.71
N ASP A 123 -17.13 -16.41 7.45
CA ASP A 123 -16.20 -17.45 7.92
C ASP A 123 -14.86 -17.36 7.20
N SER A 124 -14.88 -17.04 5.89
CA SER A 124 -13.65 -16.77 5.15
C SER A 124 -12.93 -15.52 5.67
N MET A 125 -13.65 -14.47 6.12
CA MET A 125 -13.03 -13.31 6.76
C MET A 125 -12.32 -13.70 8.06
N ARG A 126 -13.00 -14.48 8.91
CA ARG A 126 -12.42 -14.97 10.19
C ARG A 126 -11.17 -15.82 9.94
N ASN A 127 -11.22 -16.73 8.97
CA ASN A 127 -10.10 -17.60 8.63
C ASN A 127 -8.90 -16.82 8.09
N MET A 128 -9.13 -15.81 7.23
CA MET A 128 -8.05 -14.94 6.78
C MET A 128 -7.39 -14.21 7.95
N ILE A 129 -8.16 -13.59 8.83
CA ILE A 129 -7.63 -12.85 9.99
C ILE A 129 -6.88 -13.79 10.91
N HIS A 130 -7.45 -14.97 11.20
CA HIS A 130 -6.81 -16.00 12.01
C HIS A 130 -5.44 -16.38 11.44
N SER A 131 -5.33 -16.54 10.11
CA SER A 131 -4.06 -16.90 9.46
C SER A 131 -2.96 -15.86 9.72
N LEU A 132 -3.28 -14.56 9.86
CA LEU A 132 -2.29 -13.50 10.06
C LEU A 132 -1.46 -13.70 11.35
N PHE A 133 -2.05 -14.30 12.39
CA PHE A 133 -1.36 -14.59 13.64
C PHE A 133 -0.28 -15.67 13.49
N SER A 134 -0.39 -16.53 12.47
CA SER A 134 0.57 -17.61 12.18
C SER A 134 1.78 -17.16 11.34
N TYR A 135 1.76 -15.95 10.78
CA TYR A 135 2.91 -15.42 10.05
C TYR A 135 4.05 -14.99 10.98
N GLN A 136 5.25 -14.93 10.42
CA GLN A 136 6.45 -14.46 11.11
C GLN A 136 6.28 -13.03 11.63
N HIS A 137 6.90 -12.74 12.78
CA HIS A 137 7.01 -11.38 13.28
C HIS A 137 7.76 -10.51 12.25
N GLY A 138 7.29 -9.29 12.05
CA GLY A 138 7.74 -8.39 10.98
C GLY A 138 6.96 -8.54 9.67
N ALA A 139 6.09 -9.55 9.52
CA ALA A 139 5.26 -9.68 8.32
C ALA A 139 4.32 -8.48 8.16
N LEU A 140 4.31 -7.92 6.94
CA LEU A 140 3.56 -6.72 6.61
C LEU A 140 2.43 -7.05 5.62
N PHE A 141 1.26 -6.53 5.91
CA PHE A 141 0.06 -6.70 5.10
C PHE A 141 -0.61 -5.35 4.85
N MET A 142 -1.53 -5.34 3.91
CA MET A 142 -2.53 -4.30 3.71
C MET A 142 -3.88 -4.97 3.63
N TYR A 143 -4.86 -4.49 4.39
CA TYR A 143 -6.24 -4.90 4.14
C TYR A 143 -6.99 -3.81 3.41
N VAL A 144 -8.05 -4.23 2.73
CA VAL A 144 -9.11 -3.36 2.25
C VAL A 144 -10.44 -3.89 2.71
N VAL A 145 -11.17 -3.07 3.47
CA VAL A 145 -12.50 -3.37 3.98
C VAL A 145 -13.53 -2.52 3.24
N VAL A 146 -14.62 -3.14 2.81
CA VAL A 146 -15.82 -2.42 2.38
C VAL A 146 -16.81 -2.51 3.52
N ARG A 147 -17.14 -1.37 4.11
CA ARG A 147 -18.06 -1.28 5.25
C ARG A 147 -19.17 -0.26 5.00
N SER A 148 -20.22 -0.27 5.81
CA SER A 148 -21.25 0.75 5.76
C SER A 148 -20.68 2.14 6.09
N ASP A 149 -21.32 3.19 5.62
CA ASP A 149 -21.11 4.54 6.14
C ASP A 149 -21.85 4.74 7.48
N ALA A 150 -21.79 5.95 8.03
CA ALA A 150 -22.43 6.27 9.30
C ALA A 150 -23.95 6.11 9.31
N SER A 151 -24.58 6.34 8.16
CA SER A 151 -26.02 6.23 7.99
C SER A 151 -26.50 4.81 7.69
N GLY A 152 -25.58 3.88 7.39
CA GLY A 152 -25.91 2.54 6.92
C GLY A 152 -26.35 2.46 5.45
N THR A 153 -26.47 3.61 4.76
CA THR A 153 -27.06 3.68 3.41
C THR A 153 -26.04 3.49 2.30
N ARG A 154 -24.76 3.79 2.56
CA ARG A 154 -23.69 3.71 1.55
C ARG A 154 -22.64 2.70 1.96
N ARG A 155 -21.91 2.20 0.97
CA ARG A 155 -20.71 1.39 1.18
C ARG A 155 -19.48 2.26 0.97
N THR A 156 -18.57 2.26 1.93
CA THR A 156 -17.30 2.95 1.88
C THR A 156 -16.18 1.92 1.98
N ALA A 157 -15.22 2.02 1.06
CA ALA A 157 -14.03 1.21 1.13
C ALA A 157 -12.91 1.95 1.86
N HIS A 158 -12.09 1.22 2.60
CA HIS A 158 -10.99 1.76 3.38
C HIS A 158 -9.81 0.80 3.37
N ALA A 159 -8.58 1.33 3.30
CA ALA A 159 -7.35 0.58 3.17
C ALA A 159 -6.37 0.97 4.27
N GLU A 160 -5.83 0.00 4.99
CA GLU A 160 -4.92 0.22 6.12
C GLU A 160 -3.82 -0.88 6.17
N PRO A 161 -2.57 -0.54 6.51
CA PRO A 161 -1.54 -1.53 6.76
C PRO A 161 -1.80 -2.35 8.05
N ILE A 162 -1.33 -3.59 8.06
CA ILE A 162 -1.26 -4.44 9.26
C ILE A 162 0.18 -4.93 9.43
N LEU A 163 0.74 -4.74 10.63
CA LEU A 163 2.03 -5.30 11.01
C LEU A 163 1.84 -6.46 11.98
N ARG A 164 2.43 -7.62 11.69
CA ARG A 164 2.57 -8.71 12.66
C ARG A 164 3.76 -8.40 13.57
N THR A 165 3.49 -8.00 14.80
CA THR A 165 4.52 -7.81 15.84
C THR A 165 4.70 -9.09 16.65
N GLU A 166 5.58 -9.12 17.66
CA GLU A 166 5.62 -10.24 18.62
C GLU A 166 4.37 -10.29 19.52
N ASN A 167 3.80 -9.12 19.86
CA ASN A 167 2.72 -8.95 20.83
C ASN A 167 1.31 -8.97 20.22
N GLY A 168 1.20 -9.27 18.92
CA GLY A 168 -0.06 -9.31 18.19
C GLY A 168 -0.01 -8.59 16.83
N LEU A 169 -1.19 -8.32 16.27
CA LEU A 169 -1.35 -7.53 15.04
C LEU A 169 -1.54 -6.06 15.38
N VAL A 170 -0.86 -5.17 14.66
CA VAL A 170 -1.06 -3.72 14.76
C VAL A 170 -1.68 -3.25 13.45
N ILE A 171 -2.91 -2.71 13.52
CA ILE A 171 -3.56 -2.01 12.41
C ILE A 171 -3.10 -0.56 12.44
N ILE A 172 -2.56 -0.06 11.34
CA ILE A 172 -2.03 1.31 11.27
C ILE A 172 -3.08 2.20 10.60
N PRO A 173 -3.68 3.16 11.32
CA PRO A 173 -4.79 3.93 10.77
C PRO A 173 -4.39 4.81 9.58
N THR A 174 -5.29 4.95 8.62
CA THR A 174 -5.14 5.89 7.51
C THR A 174 -6.36 6.80 7.40
N ASN A 175 -6.23 7.90 6.67
CA ASN A 175 -7.21 8.95 6.47
C ASN A 175 -7.86 9.37 7.80
N ALA A 176 -7.02 9.75 8.74
CA ALA A 176 -7.37 10.06 10.12
C ALA A 176 -7.20 11.56 10.44
N PRO A 177 -7.66 12.52 9.60
CA PRO A 177 -7.37 13.94 9.77
C PRO A 177 -7.85 14.50 11.11
N ASN A 178 -8.92 13.93 11.68
CA ASN A 178 -9.51 14.41 12.93
C ASN A 178 -9.00 13.69 14.19
N HIS A 179 -8.05 12.76 14.06
CA HIS A 179 -7.48 12.09 15.24
C HIS A 179 -6.43 12.98 15.89
N THR A 180 -6.45 13.05 17.22
CA THR A 180 -5.27 13.55 17.94
C THR A 180 -4.16 12.53 17.91
N ARG A 181 -2.95 12.95 18.27
CA ARG A 181 -1.79 12.05 18.38
C ARG A 181 -2.06 10.92 19.36
N GLU A 182 -2.63 11.22 20.51
CA GLU A 182 -2.92 10.26 21.58
C GLU A 182 -3.96 9.23 21.11
N GLN A 183 -5.00 9.70 20.40
CA GLN A 183 -6.00 8.79 19.80
C GLN A 183 -5.37 7.87 18.76
N PHE A 184 -4.48 8.39 17.92
CA PHE A 184 -3.77 7.58 16.94
C PHE A 184 -2.86 6.53 17.60
N GLU A 185 -2.08 6.92 18.61
CA GLU A 185 -1.21 6.00 19.37
C GLU A 185 -2.01 4.92 20.11
N ALA A 186 -3.20 5.24 20.62
CA ALA A 186 -4.09 4.27 21.24
C ALA A 186 -4.64 3.23 20.24
N LEU A 187 -4.76 3.58 18.96
CA LEU A 187 -5.16 2.64 17.90
C LEU A 187 -4.04 1.70 17.47
N LEU A 188 -2.78 2.04 17.77
CA LEU A 188 -1.62 1.20 17.44
C LEU A 188 -1.33 0.11 18.47
N GLN A 189 -2.21 -0.09 19.46
CA GLN A 189 -2.03 -1.15 20.46
C GLN A 189 -2.19 -2.54 19.81
N PRO A 190 -1.31 -3.50 20.12
CA PRO A 190 -1.38 -4.85 19.56
C PRO A 190 -2.70 -5.55 19.86
N ILE A 191 -3.27 -6.18 18.83
CA ILE A 191 -4.51 -6.95 18.87
C ILE A 191 -4.17 -8.44 18.84
N ASN A 192 -4.79 -9.22 19.74
CA ASN A 192 -4.45 -10.63 19.98
C ASN A 192 -5.56 -11.63 19.63
N SER A 193 -6.70 -11.17 19.11
CA SER A 193 -7.81 -12.04 18.75
C SER A 193 -8.47 -11.62 17.43
N VAL A 194 -9.05 -12.61 16.75
CA VAL A 194 -9.83 -12.40 15.51
C VAL A 194 -11.03 -11.49 15.76
N ASP A 195 -11.69 -11.66 16.91
CA ASP A 195 -12.88 -10.89 17.25
C ASP A 195 -12.57 -9.41 17.48
N GLU A 196 -11.44 -9.10 18.14
CA GLU A 196 -11.00 -7.71 18.32
C GLU A 196 -10.60 -7.08 16.99
N VAL A 197 -9.93 -7.81 16.08
CA VAL A 197 -9.66 -7.30 14.72
C VAL A 197 -10.96 -6.96 14.02
N LEU A 198 -11.94 -7.86 14.01
CA LEU A 198 -13.25 -7.60 13.40
C LEU A 198 -13.96 -6.41 14.04
N TYR A 199 -13.89 -6.28 15.37
CA TYR A 199 -14.45 -5.15 16.10
C TYR A 199 -13.84 -3.82 15.63
N ARG A 200 -12.51 -3.74 15.50
CA ARG A 200 -11.82 -2.56 14.94
C ARG A 200 -12.21 -2.27 13.49
N LEU A 201 -12.30 -3.31 12.64
CA LEU A 201 -12.72 -3.15 11.24
C LEU A 201 -14.14 -2.57 11.12
N THR A 202 -15.02 -2.87 12.09
CA THR A 202 -16.36 -2.29 12.21
C THR A 202 -16.41 -0.88 12.80
N LEU A 203 -15.27 -0.24 13.09
CA LEU A 203 -15.20 0.99 13.89
C LEU A 203 -15.93 0.82 15.22
N ASP A 204 -15.43 -0.14 16.02
CA ASP A 204 -15.93 -0.43 17.37
C ASP A 204 -17.43 -0.80 17.36
N GLY A 205 -17.82 -1.65 16.41
CA GLY A 205 -19.20 -2.14 16.25
C GLY A 205 -20.15 -1.18 15.53
N ALA A 206 -19.70 0.03 15.17
CA ALA A 206 -20.58 1.05 14.59
C ALA A 206 -20.93 0.84 13.11
N ARG A 207 -20.27 -0.11 12.41
CA ARG A 207 -20.40 -0.35 10.96
C ARG A 207 -20.56 -1.83 10.65
N GLN A 208 -21.24 -2.12 9.55
CA GLN A 208 -21.31 -3.47 8.98
C GLN A 208 -20.22 -3.68 7.94
N ILE A 209 -19.49 -4.80 8.00
CA ILE A 209 -18.54 -5.22 6.96
C ILE A 209 -19.29 -5.97 5.86
N TYR A 210 -19.04 -5.60 4.61
CA TYR A 210 -19.58 -6.26 3.42
C TYR A 210 -18.55 -7.14 2.71
N SER A 211 -17.28 -6.74 2.72
CA SER A 211 -16.21 -7.56 2.16
C SER A 211 -14.86 -7.16 2.74
N LEU A 212 -13.93 -8.11 2.77
CA LEU A 212 -12.56 -7.93 3.25
C LEU A 212 -11.59 -8.57 2.27
N GLY A 213 -10.54 -7.85 1.91
CA GLY A 213 -9.37 -8.40 1.21
C GLY A 213 -8.11 -8.13 2.02
N ILE A 214 -7.20 -9.10 2.05
CA ILE A 214 -5.88 -8.94 2.68
C ILE A 214 -4.80 -9.28 1.66
N TYR A 215 -3.80 -8.42 1.59
CA TYR A 215 -2.65 -8.49 0.70
C TYR A 215 -1.39 -8.54 1.55
N GLN A 216 -0.56 -9.56 1.37
CA GLN A 216 0.76 -9.62 1.99
C GLN A 216 1.77 -8.91 1.08
N ILE A 217 2.68 -8.17 1.72
CA ILE A 217 3.82 -7.53 1.08
C ILE A 217 5.06 -8.28 1.55
N SER A 218 5.84 -8.83 0.61
CA SER A 218 7.02 -9.64 0.93
C SER A 218 8.15 -9.38 -0.06
N GLY A 219 9.39 -9.31 0.46
CA GLY A 219 10.64 -9.33 -0.31
C GLY A 219 10.79 -8.23 -1.36
N ILE A 220 11.98 -8.15 -1.96
CA ILE A 220 12.15 -7.38 -3.20
C ILE A 220 11.85 -8.33 -4.36
N TYR A 221 10.96 -7.93 -5.28
CA TYR A 221 10.73 -8.64 -6.54
C TYR A 221 12.00 -8.57 -7.39
N GLU A 222 12.73 -9.69 -7.47
CA GLU A 222 13.80 -9.85 -8.45
C GLU A 222 13.16 -10.09 -9.82
N ASN A 223 13.21 -9.08 -10.68
CA ASN A 223 12.80 -9.24 -12.07
C ASN A 223 13.72 -10.28 -12.73
N PRO A 224 13.21 -11.39 -13.29
CA PRO A 224 14.04 -12.41 -13.94
C PRO A 224 14.89 -11.84 -15.10
N PHE A 225 14.48 -10.71 -15.72
CA PHE A 225 15.31 -10.00 -16.69
C PHE A 225 16.60 -9.41 -16.10
N ASN A 226 16.70 -9.25 -14.76
CA ASN A 226 17.94 -8.88 -14.08
C ASN A 226 19.06 -9.90 -14.34
N THR A 227 18.70 -11.16 -14.57
CA THR A 227 19.65 -12.24 -14.89
C THR A 227 19.94 -12.38 -16.38
N MET A 228 19.12 -11.77 -17.25
CA MET A 228 19.29 -11.83 -18.72
C MET A 228 20.19 -10.73 -19.29
N ILE A 229 20.60 -9.75 -18.47
CA ILE A 229 21.48 -8.67 -18.91
C ILE A 229 22.93 -9.11 -18.69
N THR A 230 23.64 -9.38 -19.78
CA THR A 230 25.05 -9.78 -19.75
C THR A 230 25.93 -8.57 -19.40
N GLN A 231 26.70 -8.66 -18.33
CA GLN A 231 27.46 -7.54 -17.73
C GLN A 231 28.94 -7.52 -18.11
N SER A 232 29.37 -8.21 -19.17
CA SER A 232 30.81 -8.47 -19.42
C SER A 232 31.67 -7.20 -19.33
N ASN A 233 31.24 -6.06 -19.85
CA ASN A 233 32.04 -4.82 -19.78
C ASN A 233 31.68 -3.84 -18.65
N CYS A 234 30.58 -4.03 -17.92
CA CYS A 234 30.12 -3.09 -16.89
C CYS A 234 30.64 -3.45 -15.49
N SER A 235 30.77 -4.74 -15.16
CA SER A 235 31.42 -5.20 -13.91
C SER A 235 32.95 -5.08 -13.95
N GLY A 236 33.51 -4.95 -15.15
CA GLY A 236 34.95 -4.94 -15.39
C GLY A 236 35.52 -6.31 -15.77
N ASP A 237 34.67 -7.30 -16.05
CA ASP A 237 35.08 -8.68 -16.39
C ASP A 237 35.43 -8.88 -17.88
N GLY A 238 35.26 -7.87 -18.72
CA GLY A 238 35.45 -7.92 -20.17
C GLY A 238 36.84 -7.46 -20.62
N GLU A 239 37.14 -7.61 -21.91
CA GLU A 239 38.49 -7.45 -22.47
C GLU A 239 39.19 -6.12 -22.14
N HIS A 240 38.43 -5.06 -21.88
CA HIS A 240 38.99 -3.74 -21.55
C HIS A 240 38.76 -3.31 -20.10
N ARG A 241 38.16 -4.16 -19.26
CA ARG A 241 37.94 -3.99 -17.82
C ARG A 241 37.45 -2.59 -17.40
N ARG A 242 36.52 -2.01 -18.17
CA ARG A 242 36.03 -0.63 -18.00
C ARG A 242 34.96 -0.46 -16.91
N GLY A 243 34.79 -1.45 -16.03
CA GLY A 243 33.80 -1.43 -14.96
C GLY A 243 34.33 -0.87 -13.64
N ASP A 244 33.42 -0.43 -12.78
CA ASP A 244 33.73 0.14 -11.45
C ASP A 244 33.70 -0.89 -10.31
N ARG A 245 33.44 -2.17 -10.64
CA ARG A 245 33.27 -3.31 -9.71
C ARG A 245 32.10 -3.15 -8.73
N GLY A 246 31.16 -2.25 -8.98
CA GLY A 246 29.94 -2.12 -8.19
C GLY A 246 29.00 -3.33 -8.37
N ILE A 247 28.27 -3.69 -7.31
CA ILE A 247 27.17 -4.66 -7.42
C ILE A 247 26.05 -3.96 -8.18
N PHE A 248 25.82 -4.39 -9.43
CA PHE A 248 24.81 -3.79 -10.28
C PHE A 248 23.41 -4.31 -9.91
N SER A 249 22.45 -3.39 -9.81
CA SER A 249 21.02 -3.68 -9.72
C SER A 249 20.33 -3.19 -10.98
N SER A 250 19.30 -3.88 -11.47
CA SER A 250 18.51 -3.39 -12.61
C SER A 250 17.82 -2.05 -12.36
N THR A 251 17.70 -1.63 -11.10
CA THR A 251 17.25 -0.29 -10.72
C THR A 251 18.22 0.83 -11.15
N LEU A 252 19.44 0.49 -11.56
CA LEU A 252 20.45 1.39 -12.11
C LEU A 252 20.40 1.47 -13.65
N ILE A 253 19.61 0.62 -14.31
CA ILE A 253 19.43 0.66 -15.75
C ILE A 253 18.63 1.92 -16.10
N ASN A 254 19.14 2.70 -17.05
CA ASN A 254 18.66 4.03 -17.45
C ASN A 254 18.91 5.18 -16.45
N GLN A 255 19.88 5.07 -15.55
CA GLN A 255 20.37 6.25 -14.83
C GLN A 255 21.37 7.00 -15.71
N CYS A 256 20.92 8.10 -16.30
CA CYS A 256 21.75 9.08 -16.97
C CYS A 256 22.23 10.12 -15.94
N ALA A 257 23.30 10.86 -16.25
CA ALA A 257 23.91 11.83 -15.33
C ALA A 257 22.94 12.92 -14.80
N SER A 258 21.75 13.05 -15.40
CA SER A 258 20.68 13.96 -15.00
C SER A 258 19.32 13.29 -14.75
N GLY A 259 19.24 11.97 -14.53
CA GLY A 259 18.00 11.26 -14.21
C GLY A 259 17.67 10.05 -15.09
N ARG A 260 16.39 9.65 -15.15
CA ARG A 260 15.96 8.45 -15.89
C ARG A 260 15.88 8.72 -17.40
N CYS A 261 16.59 7.92 -18.19
CA CYS A 261 16.50 7.95 -19.65
C CYS A 261 15.23 7.23 -20.15
N SER A 262 14.54 7.84 -21.13
CA SER A 262 13.40 7.23 -21.81
C SER A 262 13.90 6.10 -22.71
N LEU A 263 13.32 4.90 -22.57
CA LEU A 263 13.45 3.87 -23.60
C LEU A 263 12.49 4.24 -24.73
N GLN A 264 13.01 4.40 -25.95
CA GLN A 264 12.21 4.38 -27.18
C GLN A 264 12.14 2.95 -27.71
#